data_AF-A0A4Y7T355-F1
#
_entry.id   AF-A0A4Y7T355-F1
#
_cell.length_a   1.000
_cell.length_b   1.000
_cell.length_c   1.000
_cell.angle_alpha   90.00
_cell.angle_beta   90.00
_cell.angle_gamma   90.00
#
_symmetry.space_group_name_H-M   'P 1'
#
loop_
_entity.id
_entity.type
_entity.pdbx_description
1 polymer ?
#
loop_
_entity_poly.entity_id
_entity_poly.type
_entity_poly.pdbx_seq_one_letter_code
_entity_poly.pdbx_strand_id
1 'polypeptide(L)'
;MAMPVEEIQALADAVAEWRMQEYIALPFCCLYVYYILTTMAEEVRIIFPQRWNRGKMLYSIIRYGTLAHISLQLGRDYRNYFSITPTVCKVLYITYDAIRSTGYLECDFSLALCLGALLHANWMQLVGIVTLSCVRLFPYESFHVSLYSDIITRGFHS
;
A
#
# COMPACT_ATOMS: atom_id res chain seq x y z
N MET A 1 -3.78 -6.64 -37.63
CA MET A 1 -2.34 -6.76 -37.42
C MET A 1 -2.13 -7.99 -36.55
N ALA A 2 -1.52 -9.05 -37.07
CA ALA A 2 -1.29 -10.27 -36.28
C ALA A 2 -0.11 -10.01 -35.34
N MET A 3 -0.33 -10.24 -34.04
CA MET A 3 0.71 -10.12 -33.02
C MET A 3 1.74 -11.24 -33.25
N PRO A 4 3.05 -10.95 -33.19
CA PRO A 4 4.06 -11.96 -33.42
C PRO A 4 4.14 -12.96 -32.25
N VAL A 5 4.63 -14.17 -32.51
CA VAL A 5 4.55 -15.32 -31.57
C VAL A 5 5.34 -15.06 -30.28
N GLU A 6 6.46 -14.34 -30.38
CA GLU A 6 7.27 -13.94 -29.25
C GLU A 6 6.54 -12.99 -28.29
N GLU A 7 5.73 -12.06 -28.82
CA GLU A 7 4.92 -11.14 -27.99
C GLU A 7 3.81 -11.90 -27.26
N ILE A 8 3.20 -12.89 -27.94
CA ILE A 8 2.17 -13.74 -27.35
C ILE A 8 2.76 -14.55 -26.18
N GLN A 9 3.95 -15.12 -26.35
CA GLN A 9 4.61 -15.89 -25.30
C GLN A 9 5.02 -15.01 -24.13
N ALA A 10 5.63 -13.85 -24.39
CA ALA A 10 6.00 -12.90 -23.34
C ALA A 10 4.78 -12.41 -22.54
N LEU A 11 3.65 -12.17 -23.21
CA LEU A 11 2.41 -11.81 -22.54
C LEU A 11 1.86 -12.97 -21.69
N ALA A 12 1.90 -14.20 -22.19
CA ALA A 12 1.45 -15.37 -21.44
C ALA A 12 2.29 -15.58 -20.17
N ASP A 13 3.61 -15.41 -20.26
CA ASP A 13 4.52 -15.54 -19.12
C ASP A 13 4.27 -14.44 -18.07
N ALA A 14 4.11 -13.19 -18.50
CA ALA A 14 3.78 -12.08 -17.60
C ALA A 14 2.43 -12.28 -16.88
N VAL A 15 1.42 -12.81 -17.60
CA VAL A 15 0.12 -13.15 -17.00
C VAL A 15 0.26 -14.29 -16.00
N ALA A 16 1.05 -15.32 -16.29
CA ALA A 16 1.27 -16.44 -15.39
C ALA A 16 1.96 -16.00 -14.09
N GLU A 17 2.98 -15.14 -14.19
CA GLU A 17 3.66 -14.54 -13.04
C GLU A 17 2.67 -13.74 -12.18
N TRP A 18 1.88 -12.86 -12.80
CA TRP A 18 0.88 -12.06 -12.10
C TRP A 18 -0.14 -12.92 -11.35
N ARG A 19 -0.62 -14.01 -11.99
CA ARG A 19 -1.53 -14.96 -11.34
C ARG A 19 -0.89 -15.67 -10.15
N MET A 20 0.38 -16.02 -10.23
CA MET A 20 1.08 -16.64 -9.11
C MET A 20 1.15 -15.70 -7.91
N GLN A 21 1.46 -14.42 -8.13
CA GLN A 21 1.45 -13.40 -7.07
C GLN A 21 0.06 -13.23 -6.46
N GLU A 22 -0.99 -13.24 -7.30
CA GLU A 22 -2.39 -13.14 -6.86
C GLU A 22 -2.79 -14.32 -5.95
N TYR A 23 -2.44 -15.56 -6.32
CA TYR A 23 -2.73 -16.74 -5.52
C TYR A 23 -2.00 -16.76 -4.17
N ILE A 24 -0.86 -16.09 -4.07
CA ILE A 24 -0.12 -15.93 -2.82
C ILE A 24 -0.73 -14.81 -1.97
N ALA A 25 -1.07 -13.67 -2.58
CA ALA A 25 -1.59 -12.50 -1.86
C ALA A 25 -2.97 -12.75 -1.24
N LEU A 26 -3.85 -13.48 -1.93
CA LEU A 26 -5.22 -13.74 -1.47
C LEU A 26 -5.29 -14.45 -0.10
N PRO A 27 -4.58 -15.57 0.15
CA PRO A 27 -4.57 -16.20 1.47
C PRO A 27 -3.95 -15.29 2.55
N PHE A 28 -2.94 -14.48 2.22
CA PHE A 28 -2.42 -13.47 3.16
C PHE A 28 -3.50 -12.45 3.55
N CYS A 29 -4.29 -11.96 2.59
CA CYS A 29 -5.42 -11.07 2.86
C CYS A 29 -6.46 -11.74 3.76
N CYS A 30 -6.84 -12.99 3.46
CA CYS A 30 -7.78 -13.76 4.28
C CYS A 30 -7.28 -13.96 5.72
N LEU A 31 -6.00 -14.34 5.89
CA LEU A 31 -5.37 -14.50 7.19
C LEU A 31 -5.32 -13.18 7.96
N TYR A 32 -5.03 -12.07 7.27
CA TYR A 32 -5.01 -10.74 7.88
C TYR A 32 -6.40 -10.33 8.37
N VAL A 33 -7.43 -10.48 7.53
CA VAL A 33 -8.82 -10.18 7.93
C VAL A 33 -9.24 -11.07 9.10
N TYR A 34 -8.91 -12.37 9.06
CA TYR A 34 -9.18 -13.30 10.17
C TYR A 34 -8.47 -12.87 11.46
N TYR A 35 -7.20 -12.44 11.38
CA TYR A 35 -6.46 -11.90 12.51
C TYR A 35 -7.14 -10.66 13.10
N ILE A 36 -7.63 -9.74 12.26
CA ILE A 36 -8.35 -8.55 12.74
C ILE A 36 -9.63 -8.95 13.47
N LEU A 37 -10.45 -9.81 12.86
CA LEU A 37 -11.73 -10.24 13.42
C LEU A 37 -11.56 -10.99 14.75
N THR A 38 -10.53 -11.83 14.86
CA THR A 38 -10.28 -12.59 16.10
C THR A 38 -9.74 -11.73 17.23
N THR A 39 -9.00 -10.66 16.92
CA THR A 39 -8.40 -9.78 17.94
C THR A 39 -9.21 -8.51 18.22
N MET A 40 -10.30 -8.26 17.48
CA MET A 40 -11.14 -7.05 17.65
C MET A 40 -11.79 -6.97 19.04
N ALA A 41 -12.26 -8.10 19.58
CA ALA A 41 -12.95 -8.11 20.87
C ALA A 41 -12.01 -7.71 22.01
N GLU A 42 -10.77 -8.17 21.95
CA GLU A 42 -9.73 -7.83 22.92
C GLU A 42 -9.27 -6.38 22.78
N GLU A 43 -9.11 -5.90 21.55
CA GLU A 43 -8.76 -4.50 21.26
C GLU A 43 -9.81 -3.53 21.80
N VAL A 44 -11.10 -3.82 21.59
CA VAL A 44 -12.19 -2.96 22.07
C VAL A 44 -12.19 -2.89 23.60
N ARG A 45 -11.81 -3.98 24.28
CA ARG A 45 -11.76 -4.04 25.75
C ARG A 45 -10.52 -3.36 26.33
N ILE A 46 -9.36 -3.51 25.71
CA ILE A 46 -8.08 -3.02 26.26
C ILE A 46 -7.74 -1.64 25.69
N ILE A 47 -7.72 -1.53 24.37
CA ILE A 47 -7.13 -0.38 23.67
C ILE A 47 -8.14 0.77 23.61
N PHE A 48 -9.44 0.48 23.39
CA PHE A 48 -10.47 1.52 23.24
C PHE A 48 -10.64 2.44 24.46
N PRO A 49 -10.74 1.95 25.72
CA PRO A 49 -10.93 2.82 26.89
C PRO A 49 -9.71 3.68 27.23
N GLN A 50 -8.53 3.37 26.66
CA GLN A 50 -7.32 4.14 26.90
C GLN A 50 -7.34 5.49 26.16
N ARG A 51 -6.83 6.55 26.81
CA ARG A 51 -6.66 7.88 26.19
C ARG A 51 -5.88 7.78 24.88
N TRP A 52 -6.33 8.55 23.88
CA TRP A 52 -5.63 8.67 22.60
C TRP A 52 -4.21 9.18 22.79
N ASN A 53 -3.23 8.34 22.44
CA ASN A 53 -1.82 8.68 22.41
C ASN A 53 -1.26 8.47 20.99
N ARG A 54 -0.04 8.95 20.74
CA ARG A 54 0.61 8.82 19.43
C ARG A 54 0.83 7.36 19.01
N GLY A 55 1.12 6.47 19.97
CA GLY A 55 1.33 5.04 19.71
C GLY A 55 0.04 4.33 19.27
N LYS A 56 -1.10 4.67 19.87
CA LYS A 56 -2.43 4.18 19.52
C LYS A 56 -2.86 4.70 18.15
N MET A 57 -2.54 5.95 17.82
CA MET A 57 -2.75 6.48 16.48
C MET A 57 -1.95 5.67 15.44
N LEU A 58 -0.65 5.48 15.67
CA LEU A 58 0.20 4.69 14.77
C LEU A 58 -0.31 3.25 14.64
N TYR A 59 -0.66 2.61 15.76
CA TYR A 59 -1.23 1.27 15.78
C TYR A 59 -2.54 1.17 14.97
N SER A 60 -3.46 2.11 15.18
CA SER A 60 -4.72 2.15 14.44
C SER A 60 -4.50 2.37 12.95
N ILE A 61 -3.55 3.23 12.56
CA ILE A 61 -3.27 3.48 11.14
C ILE A 61 -2.67 2.23 10.49
N ILE A 62 -1.66 1.60 11.09
CA ILE A 62 -1.06 0.37 10.53
C ILE A 62 -2.13 -0.72 10.39
N ARG A 63 -2.95 -0.90 11.42
CA ARG A 63 -3.95 -1.97 11.48
C ARG A 63 -5.11 -1.76 10.51
N TYR A 64 -5.79 -0.62 10.58
CA TYR A 64 -6.96 -0.33 9.75
C TYR A 64 -6.59 0.21 8.36
N GLY A 65 -5.44 0.86 8.22
CA GLY A 65 -4.87 1.28 6.94
C GLY A 65 -4.54 0.10 6.04
N THR A 66 -4.00 -1.00 6.60
CA THR A 66 -3.80 -2.24 5.82
C THR A 66 -5.12 -2.83 5.32
N LEU A 67 -6.19 -2.79 6.11
CA LEU A 67 -7.52 -3.20 5.64
C LEU A 67 -8.05 -2.33 4.50
N ALA A 68 -7.86 -1.01 4.61
CA ALA A 68 -8.22 -0.08 3.53
C ALA A 68 -7.41 -0.37 2.26
N HIS A 69 -6.10 -0.63 2.40
CA HIS A 69 -5.23 -1.01 1.29
C HIS A 69 -5.70 -2.30 0.61
N ILE A 70 -5.97 -3.36 1.38
CA ILE A 70 -6.49 -4.64 0.85
C ILE A 70 -7.81 -4.41 0.12
N SER A 71 -8.73 -3.63 0.70
CA SER A 71 -10.04 -3.35 0.08
C SER A 71 -9.90 -2.63 -1.26
N LEU A 72 -8.99 -1.66 -1.35
CA LEU A 72 -8.71 -0.93 -2.60
C LEU A 72 -8.00 -1.80 -3.63
N GLN A 73 -7.05 -2.63 -3.19
CA GLN A 73 -6.35 -3.57 -4.06
C GLN A 73 -7.33 -4.56 -4.69
N LEU A 74 -8.21 -5.15 -3.88
CA LEU A 74 -9.27 -6.04 -4.38
C LEU A 74 -10.26 -5.29 -5.28
N GLY A 75 -10.60 -4.04 -4.96
CA GLY A 75 -11.47 -3.22 -5.81
C GLY A 75 -10.88 -2.87 -7.18
N ARG A 76 -9.55 -2.70 -7.28
CA ARG A 76 -8.87 -2.32 -8.53
C ARG A 76 -8.44 -3.52 -9.36
N ASP A 77 -7.83 -4.52 -8.71
CA ASP A 77 -7.10 -5.60 -9.39
C ASP A 77 -7.98 -6.82 -9.68
N TYR A 78 -9.05 -7.04 -8.90
CA TYR A 78 -10.02 -8.08 -9.22
C TYR A 78 -11.04 -7.60 -10.24
N ARG A 79 -11.47 -8.54 -11.10
CA ARG A 79 -12.55 -8.31 -12.07
C ARG A 79 -13.84 -7.97 -11.35
N ASN A 80 -14.10 -6.67 -11.25
CA ASN A 80 -15.36 -6.14 -10.82
C ASN A 80 -16.22 -5.84 -12.05
N TYR A 81 -17.47 -6.30 -12.06
CA TYR A 81 -18.44 -6.00 -13.12
C TYR A 81 -19.03 -4.58 -12.98
N PHE A 82 -18.39 -3.70 -12.20
CA PHE A 82 -18.82 -2.32 -12.02
C PHE A 82 -18.47 -1.49 -13.25
N SER A 83 -19.43 -0.73 -13.76
CA SER A 83 -19.23 0.28 -14.81
C SER A 83 -18.51 1.50 -14.23
N ILE A 84 -17.19 1.39 -14.04
CA ILE A 84 -16.37 2.47 -13.48
C ILE A 84 -16.09 3.51 -14.58
N THR A 85 -16.46 4.76 -14.32
CA THR A 85 -16.13 5.91 -15.19
C THR A 85 -14.61 6.17 -15.18
N PRO A 86 -13.98 6.60 -16.29
CA PRO A 86 -12.54 6.88 -16.34
C PRO A 86 -12.03 7.82 -15.23
N THR A 87 -12.83 8.82 -14.86
CA THR A 87 -12.51 9.74 -13.75
C THR A 87 -12.41 9.03 -12.41
N VAL A 88 -13.32 8.09 -12.13
CA VAL A 88 -13.32 7.30 -10.89
C VAL A 88 -12.13 6.34 -10.87
N CYS A 89 -11.77 5.75 -12.01
CA CYS A 89 -10.56 4.93 -12.14
C CYS A 89 -9.29 5.73 -11.82
N LYS A 90 -9.18 6.97 -12.34
CA LYS A 90 -8.05 7.87 -12.02
C LYS A 90 -7.96 8.18 -10.53
N VAL A 91 -9.09 8.51 -9.90
CA VAL A 91 -9.13 8.78 -8.46
C VAL A 91 -8.73 7.54 -7.66
N LEU A 92 -9.31 6.37 -7.97
CA LEU A 92 -8.97 5.11 -7.32
C LEU A 92 -7.49 4.77 -7.44
N TYR A 93 -6.89 4.99 -8.62
CA TYR A 93 -5.47 4.78 -8.83
C TYR A 93 -4.60 5.70 -7.95
N ILE A 94 -4.90 7.00 -7.93
CA ILE A 94 -4.17 7.97 -7.09
C ILE A 94 -4.34 7.64 -5.61
N THR A 95 -5.55 7.29 -5.18
CA THR A 95 -5.82 6.91 -3.79
C THR A 95 -5.09 5.63 -3.39
N TYR A 96 -5.08 4.63 -4.27
CA TYR A 96 -4.32 3.40 -4.05
C TYR A 96 -2.82 3.68 -3.91
N ASP A 97 -2.25 4.50 -4.80
CA ASP A 97 -0.82 4.82 -4.78
C ASP A 97 -0.44 5.59 -3.51
N ALA A 98 -1.24 6.59 -3.14
CA ALA A 98 -1.06 7.34 -1.90
C ALA A 98 -1.11 6.43 -0.66
N ILE A 99 -2.09 5.52 -0.58
CA ILE A 99 -2.22 4.60 0.56
C ILE A 99 -1.07 3.59 0.61
N ARG A 100 -0.63 3.11 -0.55
CA ARG A 100 0.54 2.23 -0.65
C ARG A 100 1.79 2.94 -0.15
N SER A 101 1.99 4.20 -0.55
CA SER A 101 3.12 5.03 -0.14
C SER A 101 3.13 5.28 1.37
N THR A 102 1.99 5.65 1.95
CA THR A 102 1.86 5.81 3.40
C THR A 102 2.15 4.51 4.14
N GLY A 103 1.68 3.37 3.61
CA GLY A 103 1.97 2.06 4.19
C GLY A 103 3.47 1.74 4.22
N TYR A 104 4.21 2.06 3.15
CA TYR A 104 5.67 1.91 3.14
C TYR A 104 6.35 2.80 4.17
N LEU A 105 5.95 4.08 4.26
CA LEU A 105 6.48 5.00 5.28
C LEU A 105 6.24 4.50 6.70
N GLU A 106 5.06 3.95 6.98
CA GLU A 106 4.72 3.41 8.29
C GLU A 106 5.50 2.15 8.66
N CYS A 107 5.72 1.25 7.69
CA CYS A 107 6.57 0.09 7.84
C CYS A 107 8.02 0.50 8.12
N ASP A 108 8.56 1.42 7.34
CA ASP A 108 9.91 1.95 7.51
C ASP A 108 10.08 2.67 8.84
N PHE A 109 9.08 3.46 9.24
CA PHE A 109 9.05 4.13 10.54
C PHE A 109 9.01 3.14 11.70
N SER A 110 8.16 2.10 11.60
CA SER A 110 8.06 1.05 12.62
C SER A 110 9.36 0.25 12.74
N LEU A 111 9.97 -0.12 11.61
CA LEU A 111 11.28 -0.78 11.59
C LEU A 111 12.36 0.11 12.19
N ALA A 112 12.38 1.41 11.85
CA ALA A 112 13.32 2.37 12.40
C ALA A 112 13.17 2.51 13.93
N LEU A 113 11.93 2.54 14.45
CA LEU A 113 11.67 2.55 15.89
C LEU A 113 12.14 1.25 16.56
N CYS A 114 11.84 0.10 15.97
CA CYS A 114 12.29 -1.21 16.48
C CYS A 114 13.81 -1.32 16.51
N LEU A 115 14.49 -0.91 15.44
CA LEU A 115 15.94 -0.86 15.36
C LEU A 115 16.52 0.12 16.38
N GLY A 116 15.94 1.30 16.52
CA GLY A 116 16.35 2.29 17.51
C GLY A 116 16.26 1.75 18.94
N ALA A 117 15.18 1.04 19.27
CA ALA A 117 15.02 0.39 20.56
C ALA A 117 16.05 -0.74 20.79
N LEU A 118 16.30 -1.57 19.78
CA LEU A 118 17.24 -2.70 19.87
C LEU A 118 18.70 -2.25 20.04
N LEU A 119 19.09 -1.17 19.36
CA LEU A 119 20.43 -0.58 19.44
C LEU A 119 20.63 0.33 20.67
N HIS A 120 19.61 0.49 21.52
CA HIS A 120 19.62 1.46 22.62
C HIS A 120 20.05 2.86 22.12
N ALA A 121 19.57 3.24 20.93
CA ALA A 121 20.08 4.38 20.20
C ALA A 121 19.71 5.70 20.90
N ASN A 122 20.67 6.63 20.92
CA ASN A 122 20.39 7.98 21.42
C ASN A 122 19.42 8.71 20.49
N TRP A 123 18.66 9.67 21.02
CA TRP A 123 17.65 10.45 20.27
C TRP A 123 18.14 10.96 18.91
N MET A 124 19.40 11.45 18.83
CA MET A 124 19.97 11.95 17.57
C MET A 124 20.19 10.84 16.54
N GLN A 125 20.57 9.64 16.99
CA GLN A 125 20.73 8.46 16.12
C GLN A 125 19.37 7.98 15.62
N LEU A 126 18.34 8.01 16.47
CA LEU A 126 16.98 7.64 16.09
C LEU A 126 16.41 8.59 15.03
N VAL A 127 16.61 9.90 15.17
CA VAL A 127 16.25 10.89 14.15
C VAL A 127 17.02 10.63 12.85
N GLY A 128 18.31 10.31 12.94
CA GLY A 128 19.13 9.95 11.78
C GLY A 128 18.59 8.74 11.03
N ILE A 129 18.28 7.64 11.73
CA ILE A 129 17.74 6.40 11.15
C ILE A 129 16.38 6.65 10.50
N VAL A 130 15.46 7.31 11.21
CA VAL A 130 14.12 7.64 10.67
C VAL A 130 14.23 8.52 9.43
N THR A 131 15.10 9.53 9.45
CA THR A 131 15.30 10.42 8.31
C THR A 131 15.88 9.65 7.11
N LEU A 132 16.89 8.79 7.32
CA LEU A 132 17.48 7.96 6.26
C LEU A 132 16.47 6.99 5.64
N SER A 133 15.60 6.38 6.45
CA SER A 133 14.57 5.47 5.98
C SER A 133 13.47 6.20 5.21
N CYS A 134 12.98 7.34 5.72
CA CYS A 134 11.85 8.06 5.11
C CYS A 134 12.22 8.95 3.92
N VAL A 135 13.47 9.46 3.84
CA VAL A 135 13.93 10.33 2.74
C VAL A 135 13.94 9.62 1.39
N ARG A 136 14.03 8.28 1.37
CA ARG A 136 14.06 7.49 0.14
C ARG A 136 12.75 7.54 -0.65
N LEU A 137 11.62 7.85 0.00
CA LEU A 137 10.29 7.81 -0.62
C LEU A 137 9.80 9.18 -1.14
N PHE A 138 10.24 10.28 -0.55
CA PHE A 138 9.71 11.62 -0.86
C PHE A 138 9.99 12.17 -2.28
N PRO A 139 11.18 12.00 -2.90
CA PRO A 139 11.45 12.60 -4.21
C PRO A 139 10.84 11.82 -5.39
N TYR A 140 10.39 10.58 -5.19
CA TYR A 140 9.89 9.71 -6.26
C TYR A 140 8.39 9.91 -6.53
N GLU A 141 7.57 10.09 -5.49
CA GLU A 141 6.11 10.24 -5.58
C GLU A 141 5.69 11.54 -6.29
N SER A 142 6.35 12.66 -5.97
CA SER A 142 6.03 13.96 -6.58
C SER A 142 6.32 13.97 -8.09
N PHE A 143 7.32 13.21 -8.53
CA PHE A 143 7.71 13.13 -9.94
C PHE A 143 6.81 12.17 -10.73
N HIS A 144 6.43 11.03 -10.15
CA HIS A 144 5.57 10.04 -10.81
C HIS A 144 4.13 10.56 -11.01
N VAL A 145 3.54 11.21 -10.01
CA VAL A 145 2.19 11.78 -10.11
C VAL A 145 2.13 12.92 -11.14
N SER A 146 3.16 13.76 -11.21
CA SER A 146 3.24 14.86 -12.19
C SER A 146 3.44 14.34 -13.61
N LEU A 147 4.33 13.34 -13.82
CA LEU A 147 4.60 12.78 -15.15
C LEU A 147 3.40 12.01 -15.71
N TYR A 148 2.68 11.24 -14.87
CA TYR A 148 1.50 10.50 -15.28
C TYR A 148 0.28 11.42 -15.53
N SER A 149 0.16 12.49 -14.75
CA SER A 149 -0.79 13.57 -15.01
C SER A 149 -0.60 14.15 -16.42
N ASP A 150 0.64 14.47 -16.80
CA ASP A 150 0.94 15.05 -18.12
C ASP A 150 0.70 14.08 -19.28
N ILE A 151 1.02 12.78 -19.12
CA ILE A 151 0.83 11.77 -20.16
C ILE A 151 -0.66 11.51 -20.43
N ILE A 152 -1.49 11.40 -19.38
CA ILE A 152 -2.93 11.16 -19.54
C ILE A 152 -3.65 12.39 -20.11
N THR A 153 -3.23 13.61 -19.73
CA THR A 153 -3.85 14.84 -20.28
C THR A 153 -3.53 15.04 -21.76
N ARG A 154 -2.36 14.58 -22.22
CA ARG A 154 -1.99 14.58 -23.64
C ARG A 154 -2.64 13.45 -24.45
N GLY A 155 -2.89 12.29 -23.85
CA GLY A 155 -3.54 11.16 -24.52
C GLY A 155 -5.04 11.31 -24.77
N PHE A 156 -5.71 12.24 -24.08
CA PHE A 156 -7.16 12.48 -24.23
C PHE A 156 -7.50 13.58 -25.26
N HIS A 157 -6.48 14.23 -25.84
CA HIS A 157 -6.64 15.31 -26.81
C HIS A 157 -6.23 14.93 -28.25
N SER A 158 -5.95 13.64 -28.49
CA SER A 158 -5.72 13.06 -29.82
C SER A 158 -6.78 12.02 -30.14
#